data_AF-A0A7L3ZBG5-F1
#
_entry.id   AF-A0A7L3ZBG5-F1
#
_cell.length_a   1.000
_cell.length_b   1.000
_cell.length_c   1.000
_cell.angle_alpha   90.00
_cell.angle_beta   90.00
_cell.angle_gamma   90.00
#
_symmetry.space_group_name_H-M   'P 1'
#
loop_
_entity.id
_entity.type
_entity.pdbx_description
1 polymer ?
#
loop_
_entity_poly.entity_id
_entity_poly.type
_entity_poly.pdbx_seq_one_letter_code
_entity_poly.pdbx_strand_id
1 'polypeptide(L)'
;FRYTRNLVDNGNGKFNLMILCWGEGHGSSIHDHTDSHCFMKILQGNLKETLFEWPEKKGNDSIGLHRVENISHTESAVSLHLYSPPFDSCNTFDQRTGHKHKVKMTFYSQFGERTLC
;
A
#
# COMPACT_ATOMS: atom_id res chain seq x y z
N PHE A 1 -7.88 -10.17 -9.42
CA PHE A 1 -8.47 -9.95 -8.09
C PHE A 1 -7.51 -9.10 -7.27
N ARG A 2 -8.00 -8.10 -6.53
CA ARG A 2 -7.20 -7.03 -5.92
C ARG A 2 -7.36 -7.08 -4.40
N TYR A 3 -6.29 -6.85 -3.65
CA TYR A 3 -6.36 -6.65 -2.21
C TYR A 3 -7.25 -5.45 -1.86
N THR A 4 -7.78 -5.41 -0.64
CA THR A 4 -8.69 -4.36 -0.18
C THR A 4 -8.03 -3.47 0.85
N ARG A 5 -8.36 -2.18 0.85
CA ARG A 5 -7.90 -1.20 1.85
C ARG A 5 -9.08 -0.82 2.75
N ASN A 6 -8.95 -1.07 4.04
CA ASN A 6 -10.02 -0.86 5.02
C ASN A 6 -9.54 0.17 6.03
N LEU A 7 -10.08 1.38 5.98
CA LEU A 7 -9.71 2.46 6.90
C LEU A 7 -10.19 2.12 8.32
N VAL A 8 -9.29 2.19 9.28
CA VAL A 8 -9.55 1.91 10.70
C VAL A 8 -9.63 3.21 11.50
N ASP A 9 -8.71 4.14 11.26
CA ASP A 9 -8.63 5.41 12.00
C ASP A 9 -8.06 6.53 11.11
N ASN A 10 -8.65 7.74 11.17
CA ASN A 10 -8.17 8.95 10.47
C ASN A 10 -7.08 9.70 11.24
N GLY A 11 -6.61 9.09 12.33
CA GLY A 11 -5.79 9.71 13.35
C GLY A 11 -6.41 10.99 13.88
N ASN A 12 -5.52 11.90 14.25
CA ASN A 12 -5.83 13.29 14.60
C ASN A 12 -5.51 14.25 13.43
N GLY A 13 -5.68 13.77 12.19
CA GLY A 13 -5.29 14.48 10.97
C GLY A 13 -3.78 14.38 10.64
N LYS A 14 -3.00 13.66 11.45
CA LYS A 14 -1.55 13.46 11.22
C LYS A 14 -1.19 12.11 10.63
N PHE A 15 -2.08 11.12 10.70
CA PHE A 15 -1.84 9.82 10.12
C PHE A 15 -3.14 9.15 9.71
N ASN A 16 -3.06 8.19 8.78
CA ASN A 16 -4.13 7.24 8.52
C ASN A 16 -3.68 5.84 8.96
N LEU A 17 -4.56 5.14 9.68
CA LEU A 17 -4.39 3.74 10.06
C LEU A 17 -5.39 2.89 9.27
N MET A 18 -4.90 1.85 8.60
CA MET A 18 -5.74 0.99 7.77
C MET A 18 -5.28 -0.46 7.81
N ILE A 19 -6.22 -1.37 7.59
CA ILE A 19 -5.96 -2.80 7.39
C ILE A 19 -6.05 -3.11 5.90
N LEU A 20 -5.03 -3.80 5.39
CA LEU A 20 -5.03 -4.37 4.05
C LEU A 20 -5.28 -5.88 4.14
N CYS A 21 -6.24 -6.37 3.37
CA CYS A 21 -6.55 -7.79 3.26
C CYS A 21 -6.14 -8.32 1.90
N TRP A 22 -5.31 -9.35 1.91
CA TRP A 22 -4.67 -9.92 0.74
C TRP A 22 -5.19 -11.36 0.57
N GLY A 23 -5.97 -11.58 -0.49
CA GLY A 23 -6.34 -12.93 -0.92
C GLY A 23 -5.14 -13.68 -1.48
N GLU A 24 -5.37 -14.93 -1.85
CA GLU A 24 -4.38 -15.82 -2.46
C GLU A 24 -3.81 -15.19 -3.75
N GLY A 25 -2.48 -15.12 -3.84
CA GLY A 25 -1.77 -14.54 -4.99
C GLY A 25 -1.99 -13.04 -5.21
N HIS A 26 -2.62 -12.31 -4.28
CA HIS A 26 -2.83 -10.86 -4.42
C HIS A 26 -1.51 -10.10 -4.26
N GLY A 27 -1.27 -9.12 -5.14
CA GLY A 27 -0.11 -8.23 -5.06
C GLY A 27 -0.47 -6.77 -5.31
N SER A 28 0.41 -5.87 -4.85
CA SER A 28 0.37 -4.46 -5.22
C SER A 28 1.07 -4.21 -6.55
N SER A 29 0.84 -3.04 -7.13
CA SER A 29 1.78 -2.46 -8.09
C SER A 29 3.08 -2.05 -7.37
N ILE A 30 4.14 -1.79 -8.12
CA ILE A 30 5.29 -1.03 -7.60
C ILE A 30 4.79 0.39 -7.32
N HIS A 31 5.01 0.92 -6.12
CA HIS A 31 4.49 2.22 -5.74
C HIS A 31 5.39 2.96 -4.76
N ASP A 32 5.17 4.27 -4.68
CA ASP A 32 5.76 5.18 -3.70
C ASP A 32 4.78 5.47 -2.54
N HIS A 33 5.26 6.29 -1.59
CA HIS A 33 4.51 6.72 -0.40
C HIS A 33 4.29 8.23 -0.33
N THR A 34 4.54 8.98 -1.42
CA THR A 34 4.23 10.42 -1.52
C THR A 34 4.77 11.22 -0.31
N ASP A 35 6.08 11.14 -0.07
CA ASP A 35 6.78 11.80 1.05
C ASP A 35 6.21 11.48 2.45
N SER A 36 5.46 10.39 2.58
CA SER A 36 4.86 9.96 3.84
C SER A 36 5.57 8.75 4.41
N HIS A 37 5.76 8.74 5.73
CA HIS A 37 6.25 7.56 6.43
C HIS A 37 5.22 6.44 6.32
N CYS A 38 5.69 5.24 5.97
CA CYS A 38 4.89 4.02 5.89
C CYS A 38 5.40 3.02 6.93
N PHE A 39 4.52 2.59 7.83
CA PHE A 39 4.79 1.50 8.75
C PHE A 39 3.84 0.35 8.43
N MET A 40 4.40 -0.85 8.35
CA MET A 40 3.65 -2.06 8.04
C MET A 40 3.89 -3.12 9.12
N LYS A 41 2.81 -3.72 9.62
CA LYS A 41 2.86 -4.85 10.55
C LYS A 41 2.00 -5.99 10.02
N ILE A 42 2.57 -7.19 9.97
CA ILE A 42 1.81 -8.41 9.65
C ILE A 42 0.88 -8.75 10.82
N LEU A 43 -0.40 -8.94 10.51
CA LEU A 43 -1.42 -9.40 11.46
C LEU A 43 -1.76 -10.88 11.24
N GLN A 44 -1.76 -11.34 9.99
CA GLN A 44 -2.00 -12.73 9.61
C GLN A 44 -1.23 -13.08 8.33
N GLY A 45 -0.79 -14.33 8.20
CA GLY A 45 -0.14 -14.85 6.99
C GLY A 45 1.27 -14.28 6.81
N ASN A 46 1.74 -14.26 5.56
CA ASN A 46 3.05 -13.76 5.19
C ASN A 46 2.93 -12.88 3.94
N LEU A 47 3.75 -11.84 3.86
CA LEU A 47 3.83 -10.98 2.69
C LEU A 47 5.29 -10.84 2.27
N LYS A 48 5.53 -10.89 0.96
CA LYS A 48 6.82 -10.61 0.35
C LYS A 48 6.86 -9.14 0.00
N GLU A 49 7.79 -8.41 0.60
CA GLU A 49 8.19 -7.08 0.15
C GLU A 49 9.35 -7.20 -0.85
N THR A 50 9.24 -6.52 -1.98
CA THR A 50 10.33 -6.36 -2.96
C THR A 50 10.61 -4.87 -3.12
N LEU A 51 11.84 -4.46 -2.81
CA LEU A 51 12.30 -3.08 -2.94
C LEU A 51 12.84 -2.84 -4.35
N PHE A 52 12.59 -1.65 -4.88
CA PHE A 52 13.02 -1.19 -6.19
C PHE A 52 13.72 0.17 -6.07
N GLU A 53 14.72 0.37 -6.92
CA GLU A 53 15.36 1.68 -7.07
C GLU A 53 14.45 2.63 -7.85
N TRP A 54 14.66 3.93 -7.66
CA TRP A 54 13.97 4.96 -8.43
C TRP A 54 14.44 4.94 -9.89
N PRO A 55 13.52 5.08 -10.88
CA PRO A 55 13.88 5.10 -12.31
C PRO A 55 14.82 6.26 -12.68
N GLU A 56 14.72 7.37 -11.95
CA GLU A 56 15.57 8.55 -12.09
C GLU A 56 16.09 8.95 -10.70
N LYS A 57 17.31 9.49 -10.61
CA LYS A 57 17.88 9.99 -9.34
C LYS A 57 17.08 11.19 -8.80
N LYS A 58 16.01 10.90 -8.07
CA LYS A 58 15.34 11.91 -7.25
C LYS A 58 16.06 12.08 -5.93
N GLY A 59 16.25 13.34 -5.55
CA GLY A 59 16.79 13.70 -4.25
C GLY A 59 15.84 13.27 -3.13
N ASN A 60 16.39 12.50 -2.20
CA ASN A 60 16.00 12.37 -0.80
C ASN A 60 14.62 11.77 -0.42
N ASP A 61 14.03 10.91 -1.25
CA ASP A 61 13.10 9.90 -0.73
C ASP A 61 13.93 8.76 -0.14
N SER A 62 14.14 8.76 1.18
CA SER A 62 14.98 7.79 1.89
C SER A 62 14.37 6.40 1.97
N ILE A 63 13.11 6.23 1.55
CA ILE A 63 12.36 4.98 1.53
C ILE A 63 12.04 4.69 0.06
N GLY A 64 12.73 3.70 -0.53
CA GLY A 64 12.62 3.35 -1.95
C GLY A 64 11.22 2.90 -2.38
N LEU A 65 11.07 2.62 -3.68
CA LEU A 65 9.85 2.05 -4.23
C LEU A 65 9.67 0.61 -3.76
N HIS A 66 8.44 0.14 -3.58
CA HIS A 66 8.23 -1.26 -3.22
C HIS A 66 6.99 -1.90 -3.85
N ARG A 67 7.01 -3.23 -3.85
CA ARG A 67 5.87 -4.08 -4.17
C ARG A 67 5.66 -5.05 -3.01
N VAL A 68 4.41 -5.20 -2.59
CA VAL A 68 4.01 -6.10 -1.50
C VAL A 68 3.06 -7.15 -2.07
N GLU A 69 3.36 -8.43 -1.81
CA GLU A 69 2.66 -9.55 -2.44
C GLU A 69 2.36 -10.65 -1.42
N ASN A 70 1.15 -11.19 -1.45
CA ASN A 70 0.84 -12.48 -0.85
C ASN A 70 1.23 -13.58 -1.84
N ILE A 71 2.40 -14.19 -1.60
CA ILE A 71 2.91 -15.29 -2.43
C ILE A 71 2.23 -16.63 -2.15
N SER A 72 1.38 -16.70 -1.10
CA SER A 72 0.61 -17.90 -0.83
C SER A 72 -0.54 -18.02 -1.83
N HIS A 73 -0.73 -19.25 -2.33
CA HIS A 73 -1.85 -19.63 -3.18
C HIS A 73 -2.89 -20.47 -2.43
N THR A 74 -2.76 -20.58 -1.11
CA THR A 74 -3.66 -21.37 -0.25
C THR A 74 -4.08 -20.65 1.03
N GLU A 75 -3.43 -19.53 1.34
CA GLU A 75 -3.65 -18.79 2.58
C GLU A 75 -3.80 -17.30 2.29
N SER A 76 -4.68 -16.64 3.04
CA SER A 76 -4.80 -15.19 3.03
C SER A 76 -3.76 -14.54 3.95
N ALA A 77 -3.48 -13.26 3.70
CA ALA A 77 -2.65 -12.44 4.57
C ALA A 77 -3.38 -11.14 4.94
N VAL A 78 -3.03 -10.59 6.10
CA VAL A 78 -3.58 -9.33 6.62
C VAL A 78 -2.44 -8.50 7.18
N SER A 79 -2.40 -7.23 6.82
CA SER A 79 -1.41 -6.28 7.32
C SER A 79 -2.05 -4.99 7.83
N LEU A 80 -1.48 -4.44 8.89
CA LEU A 80 -1.77 -3.11 9.41
C LEU A 80 -0.80 -2.11 8.79
N HIS A 81 -1.32 -1.00 8.28
CA HIS A 81 -0.55 0.08 7.68
C HIS A 81 -0.84 1.39 8.38
N LEU A 82 0.21 2.13 8.73
CA LEU A 82 0.14 3.51 9.23
C LEU A 82 0.90 4.42 8.27
N TYR A 83 0.22 5.47 7.79
CA TYR A 83 0.80 6.49 6.92
C TYR A 83 0.79 7.85 7.59
N SER A 84 1.93 8.55 7.64
CA SER A 84 2.06 9.88 8.29
C SER A 84 3.01 10.78 7.48
N PRO A 85 2.53 11.92 6.92
CA PRO A 85 1.15 12.41 6.91
C PRO A 85 0.19 11.49 6.13
N PRO A 86 -1.14 11.66 6.28
CA PRO A 86 -2.09 10.97 5.42
C PRO A 86 -2.01 11.51 3.99
N PHE A 87 -2.20 10.63 3.00
CA PHE A 87 -2.29 10.98 1.58
C PHE A 87 -3.46 10.25 0.90
N ASP A 88 -3.96 10.81 -0.19
CA ASP A 88 -5.11 10.29 -0.96
C ASP A 88 -4.73 9.73 -2.32
N SER A 89 -3.47 9.89 -2.73
CA SER A 89 -2.96 9.48 -4.03
C SER A 89 -1.48 9.12 -3.92
N CYS A 90 -1.04 8.13 -4.70
CA CYS A 90 0.36 7.74 -4.86
C CYS A 90 0.69 7.52 -6.33
N ASN A 91 1.97 7.35 -6.65
CA ASN A 91 2.39 6.92 -7.97
C ASN A 91 2.59 5.40 -7.99
N THR A 92 2.08 4.77 -9.03
CA THR A 92 2.41 3.39 -9.40
C THR A 92 3.37 3.39 -10.58
N PHE A 93 4.30 2.43 -10.61
CA PHE A 93 5.37 2.37 -11.60
C PHE A 93 5.26 1.09 -12.44
N ASP A 94 5.41 1.24 -13.75
CA ASP A 94 5.57 0.11 -14.67
C ASP A 94 7.00 -0.45 -14.53
N GLN A 95 7.12 -1.74 -14.24
CA GLN A 95 8.41 -2.37 -13.95
C GLN A 95 9.36 -2.37 -15.17
N ARG A 96 8.83 -2.43 -16.39
CA ARG A 96 9.63 -2.56 -17.62
C ARG A 96 10.18 -1.21 -18.09
N THR A 97 9.38 -0.16 -17.92
CA THR A 97 9.63 1.16 -18.52
C THR A 97 9.93 2.24 -17.50
N GLY A 98 9.69 2.00 -16.21
CA GLY A 98 9.80 3.01 -15.15
C GLY A 98 8.74 4.11 -15.22
N HIS A 99 7.83 4.07 -16.19
CA HIS A 99 6.77 5.07 -16.31
C HIS A 99 5.86 5.05 -15.10
N LYS A 100 5.58 6.24 -14.57
CA LYS A 100 4.73 6.42 -13.40
C LYS A 100 3.33 6.88 -13.79
N HIS A 101 2.34 6.40 -13.05
CA HIS A 101 0.95 6.80 -13.14
C HIS A 101 0.44 7.20 -11.76
N LYS A 102 -0.17 8.38 -11.65
CA LYS A 102 -0.79 8.82 -10.40
C LYS A 102 -2.12 8.09 -10.20
N VAL A 103 -2.30 7.46 -9.05
CA VAL A 103 -3.49 6.67 -8.71
C VAL A 103 -4.12 7.24 -7.45
N LYS A 104 -5.45 7.41 -7.46
CA LYS A 104 -6.22 7.76 -6.27
C LYS A 104 -6.43 6.52 -5.42
N MET A 105 -6.17 6.65 -4.12
CA MET A 105 -6.37 5.60 -3.14
C MET A 105 -7.84 5.56 -2.77
N THR A 106 -8.47 4.40 -2.96
CA THR A 106 -9.87 4.18 -2.57
C THR A 106 -9.93 3.19 -1.42
N PHE A 107 -10.90 3.41 -0.53
CA PHE A 107 -11.19 2.50 0.57
C PHE A 107 -12.31 1.55 0.16
N TYR A 108 -12.11 0.26 0.46
CA TYR A 108 -13.11 -0.79 0.36
C TYR A 108 -14.12 -0.69 1.51
N SER A 109 -13.66 -0.33 2.71
CA SER A 109 -14.51 -0.02 3.86
C SER A 109 -13.87 1.09 4.68
N GLN A 110 -14.69 1.78 5.47
CA GLN A 110 -14.25 2.76 6.45
C GLN A 110 -14.96 2.49 7.76
N PHE A 111 -14.21 2.37 8.85
CA PHE A 111 -14.74 2.15 10.20
C PHE A 111 -15.62 0.91 10.33
N GLY A 112 -15.32 -0.15 9.56
CA GLY A 112 -16.09 -1.38 9.51
C GLY A 112 -17.26 -1.37 8.54
N GLU A 113 -17.62 -0.21 7.98
CA GLU A 113 -18.74 -0.06 7.04
C GLU A 113 -18.26 -0.09 5.58
N ARG A 114 -18.93 -0.89 4.75
CA ARG A 114 -18.61 -1.00 3.32
C ARG A 114 -18.85 0.35 2.64
N THR A 115 -17.86 0.84 1.90
CA THR A 115 -18.06 2.03 1.06
C THR A 115 -18.95 1.67 -0.12
N LEU A 116 -20.03 2.43 -0.30
CA LEU A 116 -20.85 2.34 -1.52
C LEU A 116 -20.02 2.95 -2.66
N CYS A 117 -19.86 2.17 -3.72
CA CYS A 117 -19.13 2.56 -4.92
C CYS A 117 -19.77 3.78 -5.59
#